data_AF-A0A101WJP5-F1
#
_entry.id   AF-A0A101WJP5-F1
#
_cell.length_a   1.000
_cell.length_b   1.000
_cell.length_c   1.000
_cell.angle_alpha   90.00
_cell.angle_beta   90.00
_cell.angle_gamma   90.00
#
_symmetry.space_group_name_H-M   'P 1'
#
loop_
_entity.id
_entity.type
_entity.pdbx_description
1 polymer ?
#
loop_
_entity_poly.entity_id
_entity_poly.type
_entity_poly.pdbx_seq_one_letter_code
_entity_poly.pdbx_strand_id
1 'polypeptide(L)'
;MRMDFMPSEKIQMEDDITASVMVPHNQLPYINPEYTNGSFKFTTNCEYRFFQRPDDAIHKGYDKQAEKDLSSNNLFATNYQPLTKADVEEIKNDVMGYIAYTDPVKAHIEAFLKSDDAYCVVSSEPRIVNGVPSKNPRYLEHRSDFIDPLKIYLSEVGVHFSRKIPLDQPILMPVNAILPGRRNNPPGEEKGKKILPLSVYNPIHYQELPELFMDYISSLTGKSPSTTGAGSEGALTKAPFNMLLPIYDLNNALLSYVLGDYAAFTTPAGHIGSNTKIDHDISILVPEIWSRLKESERNPVRLIQEGSFEKLEDFDYQGVHVPASRLGYRMTDVFCYKYLGKIFDEPQTVFSEEILKPEKQSMEAFVDGVLNIARGHKKAALNYFQDGSIEEAIPPIKALLFIMAYGDYQGHTLESDAVRDLFKKETIISSDWYAVRLKNKQRIDINLIQKKIDNLEAFIKNPVNVSVIKEFHYDSRLEAAKETLRYYESDAYLEELNGTLGTAAIALR
;
A
#
# COMPACT_ATOMS: atom_id res chain seq x y z
N MET A 1 -9.88 -26.71 0.85
CA MET A 1 -10.73 -25.56 0.50
C MET A 1 -12.14 -26.09 0.43
N ARG A 2 -13.11 -25.35 0.95
CA ARG A 2 -14.50 -25.81 0.92
C ARG A 2 -14.98 -26.07 -0.49
N MET A 3 -15.85 -27.07 -0.65
CA MET A 3 -16.42 -27.40 -1.96
C MET A 3 -17.22 -26.24 -2.57
N ASP A 4 -17.77 -25.35 -1.74
CA ASP A 4 -18.51 -24.15 -2.15
C ASP A 4 -17.64 -22.88 -2.21
N PHE A 5 -16.33 -23.00 -2.01
CA PHE A 5 -15.42 -21.88 -2.14
C PHE A 5 -15.12 -21.60 -3.62
N MET A 6 -15.36 -20.35 -4.02
CA MET A 6 -14.82 -19.76 -5.24
C MET A 6 -13.99 -18.54 -4.87
N PRO A 7 -12.80 -18.32 -5.48
CA PRO A 7 -12.03 -17.09 -5.29
C PRO A 7 -12.89 -15.86 -5.58
N SER A 8 -12.64 -14.77 -4.85
CA SER A 8 -13.31 -13.50 -5.10
C SER A 8 -12.91 -12.97 -6.48
N GLU A 9 -13.90 -12.48 -7.23
CA GLU A 9 -13.62 -11.62 -8.38
C GLU A 9 -13.01 -10.31 -7.85
N LYS A 10 -11.84 -9.95 -8.39
CA LYS A 10 -11.06 -8.81 -7.95
C LYS A 10 -10.91 -7.84 -9.11
N ILE A 11 -11.17 -6.56 -8.83
CA ILE A 11 -10.89 -5.45 -9.74
C ILE A 11 -9.72 -4.70 -9.11
N GLN A 12 -8.65 -4.55 -9.89
CA GLN A 12 -7.47 -3.85 -9.44
C GLN A 12 -7.73 -2.35 -9.41
N MET A 13 -7.64 -1.75 -8.23
CA MET A 13 -7.85 -0.31 -8.02
C MET A 13 -6.53 0.48 -7.94
N GLU A 14 -5.44 -0.19 -7.58
CA GLU A 14 -4.12 0.36 -7.26
C GLU A 14 -3.02 -0.65 -7.66
N ASP A 15 -1.80 -0.17 -7.86
CA ASP A 15 -0.61 -1.01 -8.08
C ASP A 15 0.65 -0.37 -7.45
N ASP A 16 1.39 0.47 -8.19
CA ASP A 16 2.64 1.11 -7.70
C ASP A 16 2.45 2.61 -7.42
N ILE A 17 1.86 3.37 -8.34
CA ILE A 17 1.65 4.82 -8.19
C ILE A 17 0.18 5.15 -7.94
N THR A 18 -0.17 5.46 -6.68
CA THR A 18 -1.53 5.85 -6.27
C THR A 18 -1.62 7.32 -5.90
N ALA A 19 -2.67 8.00 -6.38
CA ALA A 19 -3.17 9.24 -5.80
C ALA A 19 -4.35 8.95 -4.86
N SER A 20 -4.43 9.66 -3.74
CA SER A 20 -5.52 9.45 -2.77
C SER A 20 -5.98 10.75 -2.10
N VAL A 21 -7.24 10.75 -1.67
CA VAL A 21 -7.86 11.88 -0.96
C VAL A 21 -8.72 11.37 0.20
N MET A 22 -8.78 12.15 1.28
CA MET A 22 -9.73 11.93 2.38
C MET A 22 -10.90 12.88 2.21
N VAL A 23 -12.12 12.32 2.25
CA VAL A 23 -13.37 13.10 2.18
C VAL A 23 -14.22 12.83 3.42
N PRO A 24 -14.72 13.87 4.12
CA PRO A 24 -15.61 13.71 5.25
C PRO A 24 -16.89 12.95 4.90
N HIS A 25 -17.34 12.05 5.77
CA HIS A 25 -18.50 11.19 5.53
C HIS A 25 -19.77 12.00 5.19
N ASN A 26 -20.03 13.09 5.90
CA ASN A 26 -21.22 13.93 5.71
C ASN A 26 -21.34 14.57 4.31
N GLN A 27 -20.28 14.53 3.49
CA GLN A 27 -20.27 15.04 2.12
C GLN A 27 -20.51 13.94 1.07
N LEU A 28 -20.59 12.67 1.48
CA LEU A 28 -20.60 11.53 0.58
C LEU A 28 -22.00 10.87 0.53
N PRO A 29 -22.70 10.94 -0.61
CA PRO A 29 -23.97 10.25 -0.76
C PRO A 29 -23.74 8.74 -1.00
N TYR A 30 -24.72 7.92 -0.61
CA TYR A 30 -24.79 6.48 -0.96
C TYR A 30 -23.57 5.62 -0.56
N ILE A 31 -22.87 5.99 0.50
CA ILE A 31 -21.88 5.12 1.14
C ILE A 31 -22.58 3.92 1.78
N ASN A 32 -21.88 2.78 1.83
CA ASN A 32 -22.40 1.59 2.49
C ASN A 32 -22.64 1.90 3.99
N PRO A 33 -23.88 1.79 4.50
CA PRO A 33 -24.24 2.16 5.87
C PRO A 33 -23.59 1.29 6.94
N GLU A 34 -23.01 0.14 6.58
CA GLU A 34 -22.23 -0.69 7.51
C GLU A 34 -20.90 -0.02 7.90
N TYR A 35 -20.40 0.96 7.13
CA TYR A 35 -19.17 1.68 7.42
C TYR A 35 -19.48 3.04 8.04
N THR A 36 -19.03 3.24 9.28
CA THR A 36 -19.35 4.42 10.10
C THR A 36 -18.16 5.37 10.27
N ASN A 37 -17.10 5.17 9.48
CA ASN A 37 -15.90 6.00 9.47
C ASN A 37 -16.27 7.48 9.33
N GLY A 38 -15.60 8.37 10.06
CA GLY A 38 -15.87 9.81 9.98
C GLY A 38 -15.33 10.46 8.71
N SER A 39 -14.39 9.81 8.03
CA SER A 39 -13.91 10.21 6.71
C SER A 39 -13.54 8.97 5.91
N PHE A 40 -13.64 9.07 4.59
CA PHE A 40 -13.32 7.96 3.69
C PHE A 40 -12.15 8.31 2.80
N LYS A 41 -11.23 7.36 2.64
CA LYS A 41 -10.16 7.42 1.67
C LYS A 41 -10.66 6.94 0.32
N PHE A 42 -10.42 7.74 -0.71
CA PHE A 42 -10.58 7.34 -2.11
C PHE A 42 -9.23 7.28 -2.77
N THR A 43 -9.04 6.31 -3.66
CA THR A 43 -7.80 6.08 -4.37
C THR A 43 -8.04 6.05 -5.88
N THR A 44 -7.00 6.41 -6.62
CA THR A 44 -6.96 6.21 -8.06
C THR A 44 -5.55 5.83 -8.46
N ASN A 45 -5.44 4.82 -9.32
CA ASN A 45 -4.17 4.48 -9.93
C ASN A 45 -3.80 5.54 -10.98
N CYS A 46 -2.61 6.12 -10.84
CA CYS A 46 -2.08 7.14 -11.72
C CYS A 46 -1.60 6.58 -13.07
N GLU A 47 -1.40 5.26 -13.15
CA GLU A 47 -0.76 4.59 -14.26
C GLU A 47 -1.80 4.06 -15.25
N TYR A 48 -1.45 4.06 -16.53
CA TYR A 48 -2.24 3.43 -17.60
C TYR A 48 -1.77 1.98 -17.88
N ARG A 49 -0.51 1.68 -17.60
CA ARG A 49 0.13 0.36 -17.73
C ARG A 49 1.07 0.14 -16.56
N PHE A 50 1.24 -1.12 -16.16
CA PHE A 50 2.08 -1.50 -15.02
C PHE A 50 3.42 -2.04 -15.50
N PHE A 51 4.51 -1.55 -14.92
CA PHE A 51 5.86 -1.94 -15.32
C PHE A 51 6.31 -3.23 -14.62
N GLN A 52 5.67 -4.34 -14.97
CA GLN A 52 5.82 -5.63 -14.32
C GLN A 52 7.22 -6.22 -14.47
N ARG A 53 7.63 -6.98 -13.43
CA ARG A 53 8.81 -7.85 -13.44
C ARG A 53 8.35 -9.31 -13.32
N PRO A 54 8.16 -10.05 -14.44
CA PRO A 54 7.67 -11.41 -14.39
C PRO A 54 8.81 -12.38 -14.07
N ASP A 55 9.17 -12.47 -12.78
CA ASP A 55 10.29 -13.31 -12.32
C ASP A 55 10.07 -14.81 -12.65
N ASP A 56 8.82 -15.27 -12.68
CA ASP A 56 8.47 -16.68 -12.90
C ASP A 56 8.24 -17.03 -14.39
N ALA A 57 8.14 -16.05 -15.29
CA ALA A 57 7.92 -16.29 -16.72
C ALA A 57 9.11 -16.92 -17.44
N ILE A 58 10.27 -17.01 -16.77
CA ILE A 58 11.40 -17.82 -17.22
C ILE A 58 11.06 -19.31 -17.24
N HIS A 59 10.10 -19.75 -16.41
CA HIS A 59 9.61 -21.12 -16.33
C HIS A 59 8.44 -21.31 -17.30
N LYS A 60 8.72 -21.95 -18.45
CA LYS A 60 7.77 -22.21 -19.53
C LYS A 60 6.45 -22.81 -19.00
N GLY A 61 5.33 -22.14 -19.27
CA GLY A 61 3.98 -22.55 -18.90
C GLY A 61 3.53 -22.20 -17.48
N TYR A 62 4.40 -21.59 -16.66
CA TYR A 62 4.10 -21.30 -15.27
C TYR A 62 3.32 -19.98 -15.11
N ASP A 63 3.92 -18.85 -15.53
CA ASP A 63 3.27 -17.55 -15.49
C ASP A 63 2.40 -17.32 -16.74
N LYS A 64 1.19 -17.85 -16.69
CA LYS A 64 0.25 -17.81 -17.82
C LYS A 64 -0.16 -16.39 -18.21
N GLN A 65 -0.17 -15.46 -17.25
CA GLN A 65 -0.56 -14.07 -17.52
C GLN A 65 0.57 -13.35 -18.27
N ALA A 66 1.79 -13.39 -17.74
CA ALA A 66 2.93 -12.80 -18.42
C ALA A 66 3.18 -13.44 -19.80
N GLU A 67 3.05 -14.76 -19.93
CA GLU A 67 3.16 -15.45 -21.23
C GLU A 67 2.14 -14.95 -22.25
N LYS A 68 0.89 -14.75 -21.82
CA LYS A 68 -0.16 -14.19 -22.68
C LYS A 68 0.16 -12.76 -23.10
N ASP A 69 0.58 -11.91 -22.17
CA ASP A 69 0.81 -10.49 -22.42
C ASP A 69 2.05 -10.24 -23.28
N LEU A 70 3.15 -10.96 -23.00
CA LEU A 70 4.40 -10.91 -23.77
C LEU A 70 4.23 -11.46 -25.20
N SER A 71 3.21 -12.28 -25.44
CA SER A 71 2.87 -12.80 -26.77
C SER A 71 1.98 -11.86 -27.58
N SER A 72 1.57 -10.71 -27.02
CA SER A 72 0.65 -9.78 -27.67
C SER A 72 1.34 -8.81 -28.63
N ASN A 73 0.58 -8.29 -29.60
CA ASN A 73 1.11 -7.39 -30.65
C ASN A 73 1.34 -5.94 -30.18
N ASN A 74 0.91 -5.56 -28.97
CA ASN A 74 0.97 -4.17 -28.45
C ASN A 74 1.78 -4.10 -27.16
N LEU A 75 2.99 -4.65 -27.24
CA LEU A 75 3.90 -4.83 -26.12
C LEU A 75 4.99 -3.75 -26.10
N PHE A 76 5.24 -3.19 -24.92
CA PHE A 76 6.55 -2.60 -24.62
C PHE A 76 7.26 -3.55 -23.66
N ALA A 77 8.41 -4.08 -24.06
CA ALA A 77 9.24 -4.95 -23.24
C ALA A 77 10.69 -4.45 -23.23
N THR A 78 11.38 -4.69 -22.12
CA THR A 78 12.80 -4.38 -21.98
C THR A 78 13.51 -5.46 -21.17
N ASN A 79 14.82 -5.57 -21.35
CA ASN A 79 15.66 -6.63 -20.78
C ASN A 79 15.25 -8.05 -21.22
N TYR A 80 14.76 -8.19 -22.45
CA TYR A 80 14.60 -9.47 -23.16
C TYR A 80 15.64 -9.62 -24.25
N GLN A 81 15.97 -10.87 -24.60
CA GLN A 81 16.89 -11.17 -25.69
C GLN A 81 16.18 -10.91 -27.04
N PRO A 82 16.78 -10.14 -27.97
CA PRO A 82 16.23 -9.99 -29.31
C PRO A 82 16.51 -11.27 -30.11
N LEU A 83 15.49 -12.13 -30.25
CA LEU A 83 15.62 -13.44 -30.88
C LEU A 83 15.42 -13.32 -32.40
N THR A 84 16.33 -13.88 -33.17
CA THR A 84 16.21 -14.03 -34.62
C THR A 84 15.34 -15.24 -34.98
N LYS A 85 15.02 -15.40 -36.27
CA LYS A 85 14.32 -16.60 -36.76
C LYS A 85 15.05 -17.90 -36.42
N ALA A 86 16.39 -17.91 -36.53
CA ALA A 86 17.19 -19.08 -36.21
C ALA A 86 17.10 -19.46 -34.71
N ASP A 87 17.17 -18.45 -33.83
CA ASP A 87 17.03 -18.66 -32.38
C ASP A 87 15.64 -19.23 -32.04
N VAL A 88 14.59 -18.70 -32.67
CA VAL A 88 13.21 -19.15 -32.45
C VAL A 88 12.96 -20.55 -33.04
N GLU A 89 13.59 -20.89 -34.17
CA GLU A 89 13.56 -22.27 -34.69
C GLU A 89 14.23 -23.24 -33.71
N GLU A 90 15.34 -22.87 -33.08
CA GLU A 90 15.98 -23.69 -32.04
C GLU A 90 15.05 -23.90 -30.83
N ILE A 91 14.41 -22.83 -30.35
CA ILE A 91 13.41 -22.92 -29.26
C ILE A 91 12.26 -23.86 -29.63
N LYS A 92 11.80 -23.82 -30.89
CA LYS A 92 10.72 -24.70 -31.38
C LYS A 92 11.18 -26.15 -31.53
N ASN A 93 12.44 -26.38 -31.93
CA ASN A 93 13.02 -27.70 -32.11
C ASN A 93 13.32 -28.42 -30.78
N ASP A 94 13.46 -27.68 -29.67
CA ASP A 94 13.33 -28.23 -28.32
C ASP A 94 11.86 -28.63 -28.07
N VAL A 95 11.46 -29.79 -28.59
CA VAL A 95 10.07 -30.28 -28.56
C VAL A 95 9.50 -30.31 -27.14
N MET A 96 10.29 -30.74 -26.16
CA MET A 96 9.84 -30.83 -24.77
C MET A 96 9.63 -29.43 -24.17
N GLY A 97 10.55 -28.50 -24.42
CA GLY A 97 10.39 -27.11 -24.00
C GLY A 97 9.25 -26.41 -24.70
N TYR A 98 9.07 -26.63 -26.00
CA TYR A 98 8.00 -26.03 -26.79
C TYR A 98 6.61 -26.47 -26.31
N ILE A 99 6.44 -27.76 -25.97
CA ILE A 99 5.17 -28.28 -25.44
C ILE A 99 4.81 -27.63 -24.09
N ALA A 100 5.80 -27.29 -23.27
CA ALA A 100 5.59 -26.70 -21.95
C ALA A 100 5.01 -25.27 -22.01
N TYR A 101 5.21 -24.52 -23.09
CA TYR A 101 4.61 -23.19 -23.25
C TYR A 101 3.09 -23.23 -23.28
N THR A 102 2.48 -22.12 -22.87
CA THR A 102 1.07 -21.87 -23.15
C THR A 102 0.81 -21.67 -24.64
N ASP A 103 -0.46 -21.85 -25.04
CA ASP A 103 -0.88 -21.69 -26.43
C ASP A 103 -0.62 -20.29 -27.01
N PRO A 104 -0.76 -19.17 -26.26
CA PRO A 104 -0.36 -17.84 -26.75
C PRO A 104 1.10 -17.75 -27.19
N VAL A 105 2.04 -18.32 -26.44
CA VAL A 105 3.47 -18.29 -26.79
C VAL A 105 3.74 -19.16 -28.01
N LYS A 106 3.14 -20.35 -28.09
CA LYS A 106 3.24 -21.23 -29.27
C LYS A 106 2.73 -20.53 -30.53
N ALA A 107 1.57 -19.88 -30.45
CA ALA A 107 1.00 -19.10 -31.54
C ALA A 107 1.90 -17.92 -31.93
N HIS A 108 2.46 -17.21 -30.95
CA HIS A 108 3.41 -16.12 -31.17
C HIS A 108 4.68 -16.59 -31.90
N ILE A 109 5.28 -17.69 -31.47
CA ILE A 109 6.44 -18.32 -32.11
C ILE A 109 6.12 -18.68 -33.56
N GLU A 110 4.99 -19.34 -33.82
CA GLU A 110 4.62 -19.74 -35.17
C GLU A 110 4.29 -18.55 -36.08
N ALA A 111 3.63 -17.53 -35.54
CA ALA A 111 3.33 -16.30 -36.26
C ALA A 111 4.62 -15.55 -36.61
N PHE A 112 5.52 -15.38 -35.64
CA PHE A 112 6.82 -14.77 -35.87
C PHE A 112 7.60 -15.51 -36.94
N LEU A 113 7.71 -16.85 -36.88
CA LEU A 113 8.46 -17.61 -37.90
C LEU A 113 7.92 -17.42 -39.33
N LYS A 114 6.62 -17.13 -39.48
CA LYS A 114 5.97 -16.86 -40.78
C LYS A 114 5.95 -15.39 -41.19
N SER A 115 6.23 -14.45 -40.29
CA SER A 115 6.18 -13.01 -40.59
C SER A 115 7.47 -12.50 -41.25
N ASP A 116 7.47 -11.24 -41.68
CA ASP A 116 8.67 -10.57 -42.19
C ASP A 116 9.49 -9.87 -41.08
N ASP A 117 9.09 -10.02 -39.82
CA ASP A 117 9.76 -9.39 -38.68
C ASP A 117 11.16 -9.98 -38.47
N ALA A 118 12.14 -9.10 -38.22
CA ALA A 118 13.53 -9.51 -38.02
C ALA A 118 13.78 -10.11 -36.63
N TYR A 119 13.05 -9.66 -35.61
CA TYR A 119 13.25 -10.04 -34.22
C TYR A 119 11.93 -10.22 -33.47
N CYS A 120 11.91 -11.10 -32.47
CA CYS A 120 10.88 -11.12 -31.44
C CYS A 120 11.49 -11.30 -30.04
N VAL A 121 10.63 -11.35 -29.04
CA VAL A 121 10.96 -11.71 -27.66
C VAL A 121 10.10 -12.91 -27.26
N VAL A 122 10.62 -13.79 -26.42
CA VAL A 122 9.89 -14.91 -25.84
C VAL A 122 10.02 -14.81 -24.32
N SER A 123 8.94 -15.14 -23.61
CA SER A 123 8.82 -15.00 -22.14
C SER A 123 9.97 -15.66 -21.36
N SER A 124 10.47 -16.78 -21.86
CA SER A 124 11.56 -17.56 -21.26
C SER A 124 12.96 -17.01 -21.51
N GLU A 125 13.11 -16.02 -22.39
CA GLU A 125 14.41 -15.55 -22.89
C GLU A 125 14.73 -14.11 -22.44
N PRO A 126 14.98 -13.87 -21.13
CA PRO A 126 15.54 -12.60 -20.69
C PRO A 126 16.87 -12.30 -21.37
N ARG A 127 17.20 -11.01 -21.45
CA ARG A 127 18.47 -10.52 -21.98
C ARG A 127 19.64 -11.17 -21.23
N ILE A 128 20.64 -11.64 -21.97
CA ILE A 128 21.89 -12.12 -21.38
C ILE A 128 22.78 -10.93 -20.98
N VAL A 129 23.19 -10.88 -19.71
CA VAL A 129 24.11 -9.88 -19.14
C VAL A 129 25.26 -10.61 -18.47
N ASN A 130 26.49 -10.39 -18.94
CA ASN A 130 27.69 -11.11 -18.47
C ASN A 130 27.56 -12.65 -18.53
N GLY A 131 26.93 -13.16 -19.59
CA GLY A 131 26.77 -14.60 -19.82
C GLY A 131 25.64 -15.27 -19.03
N VAL A 132 24.86 -14.52 -18.25
CA VAL A 132 23.70 -15.05 -17.50
C VAL A 132 22.42 -14.29 -17.84
N PRO A 133 21.24 -14.95 -17.82
CA PRO A 133 19.97 -14.27 -17.97
C PRO A 133 19.76 -13.18 -16.92
N SER A 134 19.29 -12.01 -17.35
CA SER A 134 18.95 -10.90 -16.47
C SER A 134 17.88 -11.32 -15.45
N LYS A 135 18.08 -10.93 -14.18
CA LYS A 135 17.08 -11.08 -13.10
C LYS A 135 16.08 -9.92 -13.04
N ASN A 136 16.00 -9.11 -14.10
CA ASN A 136 15.09 -7.97 -14.19
C ASN A 136 14.46 -7.85 -15.60
N PRO A 137 13.85 -8.92 -16.14
CA PRO A 137 13.00 -8.79 -17.33
C PRO A 137 11.82 -7.88 -17.01
N ARG A 138 11.39 -7.05 -17.97
CA ARG A 138 10.30 -6.09 -17.73
C ARG A 138 9.39 -5.93 -18.94
N TYR A 139 8.12 -5.68 -18.68
CA TYR A 139 7.17 -5.25 -19.70
C TYR A 139 6.10 -4.30 -19.13
N LEU A 140 5.40 -3.59 -20.01
CA LEU A 140 4.24 -2.78 -19.64
C LEU A 140 2.96 -3.59 -19.83
N GLU A 141 2.42 -4.13 -18.74
CA GLU A 141 1.13 -4.80 -18.67
C GLU A 141 0.00 -3.76 -18.84
N HIS A 142 -1.01 -4.06 -19.64
CA HIS A 142 -2.18 -3.20 -19.75
C HIS A 142 -3.10 -3.42 -18.56
N ARG A 143 -3.64 -2.33 -18.02
CA ARG A 143 -4.61 -2.46 -16.93
C ARG A 143 -5.81 -3.31 -17.34
N SER A 144 -6.24 -4.17 -16.41
CA SER A 144 -7.32 -5.12 -16.62
C SER A 144 -8.66 -4.47 -17.00
N ASP A 145 -8.90 -3.22 -16.59
CA ASP A 145 -10.11 -2.46 -16.91
C ASP A 145 -10.28 -2.16 -18.41
N PHE A 146 -9.17 -2.00 -19.14
CA PHE A 146 -9.20 -1.84 -20.59
C PHE A 146 -9.34 -3.16 -21.33
N ILE A 147 -8.83 -4.25 -20.75
CA ILE A 147 -8.82 -5.58 -21.37
C ILE A 147 -10.15 -6.30 -21.16
N ASP A 148 -10.77 -6.14 -19.98
CA ASP A 148 -12.05 -6.74 -19.62
C ASP A 148 -12.97 -5.70 -18.94
N PRO A 149 -13.50 -4.72 -19.70
CA PRO A 149 -14.37 -3.68 -19.17
C PRO A 149 -15.69 -4.23 -18.62
N LEU A 150 -16.10 -5.44 -19.03
CA LEU A 150 -17.34 -6.07 -18.58
C LEU A 150 -17.30 -6.36 -17.08
N LYS A 151 -16.14 -6.77 -16.53
CA LYS A 151 -16.01 -7.02 -15.09
C LYS A 151 -16.31 -5.80 -14.25
N ILE A 152 -15.81 -4.64 -14.67
CA ILE A 152 -16.04 -3.38 -13.95
C ILE A 152 -17.50 -2.98 -14.03
N TYR A 153 -18.07 -3.01 -15.23
CA TYR A 153 -19.48 -2.73 -15.42
C TYR A 153 -20.38 -3.61 -14.55
N LEU A 154 -20.11 -4.93 -14.50
CA LEU A 154 -20.87 -5.85 -13.64
C LEU A 154 -20.71 -5.53 -12.15
N SER A 155 -19.51 -5.12 -11.71
CA SER A 155 -19.30 -4.71 -10.32
C SER A 155 -20.10 -3.45 -9.98
N GLU A 156 -20.14 -2.47 -10.88
CA GLU A 156 -20.87 -1.22 -10.70
C GLU A 156 -22.38 -1.49 -10.64
N VAL A 157 -22.90 -2.30 -11.57
CA VAL A 157 -24.32 -2.70 -11.56
C VAL A 157 -24.69 -3.43 -10.27
N GLY A 158 -23.87 -4.38 -9.80
CA GLY A 158 -24.09 -5.07 -8.54
C GLY A 158 -24.12 -4.12 -7.33
N VAL A 159 -23.26 -3.10 -7.37
CA VAL A 159 -23.20 -2.05 -6.37
C VAL A 159 -24.43 -1.14 -6.39
N HIS A 160 -24.91 -0.71 -7.57
CA HIS A 160 -26.15 0.05 -7.70
C HIS A 160 -27.32 -0.69 -7.04
N PHE A 161 -27.47 -1.99 -7.31
CA PHE A 161 -28.55 -2.77 -6.74
C PHE A 161 -28.41 -3.00 -5.23
N SER A 162 -27.21 -3.36 -4.76
CA SER A 162 -26.99 -3.63 -3.33
C SER A 162 -27.18 -2.38 -2.46
N ARG A 163 -26.73 -1.21 -2.94
CA ARG A 163 -26.83 0.07 -2.21
C ARG A 163 -28.03 0.93 -2.62
N LYS A 164 -28.85 0.45 -3.56
CA LYS A 164 -30.03 1.15 -4.10
C LYS A 164 -29.70 2.54 -4.65
N ILE A 165 -28.58 2.64 -5.38
CA ILE A 165 -28.09 3.87 -5.99
C ILE A 165 -28.80 4.04 -7.34
N PRO A 166 -29.41 5.20 -7.64
CA PRO A 166 -29.96 5.48 -8.97
C PRO A 166 -28.89 5.31 -10.07
N LEU A 167 -29.27 4.79 -11.24
CA LEU A 167 -28.32 4.46 -12.32
C LEU A 167 -27.64 5.69 -12.96
N ASP A 168 -28.20 6.88 -12.76
CA ASP A 168 -27.65 8.16 -13.22
C ASP A 168 -26.69 8.81 -12.20
N GLN A 169 -26.56 8.22 -11.01
CA GLN A 169 -25.66 8.70 -9.95
C GLN A 169 -24.35 7.91 -9.94
N PRO A 170 -23.22 8.57 -9.64
CA PRO A 170 -21.93 7.89 -9.58
C PRO A 170 -21.86 6.92 -8.39
N ILE A 171 -21.04 5.89 -8.55
CA ILE A 171 -20.74 4.95 -7.47
C ILE A 171 -19.46 5.36 -6.76
N LEU A 172 -19.55 5.51 -5.44
CA LEU A 172 -18.40 5.77 -4.58
C LEU A 172 -17.89 4.45 -4.00
N MET A 173 -16.61 4.13 -4.25
CA MET A 173 -15.92 2.92 -3.77
C MET A 173 -14.73 3.32 -2.88
N PRO A 174 -14.95 3.69 -1.61
CA PRO A 174 -13.87 4.06 -0.72
C PRO A 174 -13.06 2.84 -0.27
N VAL A 175 -11.86 3.08 0.26
CA VAL A 175 -11.07 2.06 0.96
C VAL A 175 -11.81 1.63 2.23
N ASN A 176 -12.03 0.32 2.37
CA ASN A 176 -12.74 -0.27 3.51
C ASN A 176 -11.81 -0.96 4.53
N ALA A 177 -10.62 -1.38 4.11
CA ALA A 177 -9.65 -2.05 4.97
C ALA A 177 -8.23 -1.80 4.48
N ILE A 178 -7.27 -1.76 5.40
CA ILE A 178 -5.86 -1.51 5.09
C ILE A 178 -5.02 -2.67 5.64
N LEU A 179 -4.33 -3.38 4.74
CA LEU A 179 -3.56 -4.57 5.07
C LEU A 179 -2.15 -4.52 4.47
N PRO A 180 -1.22 -3.79 5.09
CA PRO A 180 0.13 -3.65 4.54
C PRO A 180 0.89 -4.98 4.62
N GLY A 181 1.57 -5.31 3.53
CA GLY A 181 2.46 -6.47 3.46
C GLY A 181 3.81 -6.21 4.15
N ARG A 182 4.38 -7.25 4.75
CA ARG A 182 5.74 -7.23 5.31
C ARG A 182 6.59 -8.27 4.64
N ARG A 183 7.77 -7.88 4.14
CA ARG A 183 8.74 -8.85 3.65
C ARG A 183 9.58 -9.38 4.81
N ASN A 184 9.27 -10.60 5.24
CA ASN A 184 10.00 -11.28 6.29
C ASN A 184 11.12 -12.15 5.73
N ASN A 185 12.20 -12.29 6.50
CA ASN A 185 13.31 -13.19 6.22
C ASN A 185 13.70 -13.96 7.49
N PRO A 186 14.12 -15.23 7.34
CA PRO A 186 14.66 -16.02 8.45
C PRO A 186 16.06 -15.49 8.84
N PRO A 187 16.61 -15.94 9.99
CA PRO A 187 18.03 -15.76 10.28
C PRO A 187 18.87 -16.50 9.23
N GLY A 188 20.04 -15.97 8.89
CA GLY A 188 20.91 -16.62 7.93
C GLY A 188 22.27 -15.95 7.79
N GLU A 189 23.02 -16.34 6.76
CA GLU A 189 24.31 -15.73 6.41
C GLU A 189 24.39 -15.47 4.91
N GLU A 190 24.86 -14.29 4.54
CA GLU A 190 25.17 -13.95 3.14
C GLU A 190 26.55 -13.29 3.07
N LYS A 191 27.43 -13.85 2.22
CA LYS A 191 28.82 -13.38 2.05
C LYS A 191 29.58 -13.25 3.38
N GLY A 192 29.36 -14.19 4.31
CA GLY A 192 29.99 -14.22 5.62
C GLY A 192 29.46 -13.17 6.62
N LYS A 193 28.36 -12.49 6.31
CA LYS A 193 27.67 -11.57 7.23
C LYS A 193 26.37 -12.18 7.71
N LYS A 194 26.14 -12.10 9.02
CA LYS A 194 24.87 -12.49 9.64
C LYS A 194 23.73 -11.65 9.07
N ILE A 195 22.72 -12.31 8.50
CA ILE A 195 21.44 -11.72 8.17
C ILE A 195 20.58 -11.81 9.43
N LEU A 196 20.20 -10.64 9.95
CA LEU A 196 19.31 -10.56 11.09
C LEU A 196 17.88 -10.89 10.67
N PRO A 197 17.15 -11.68 11.47
CA PRO A 197 15.78 -12.05 11.15
C PRO A 197 14.82 -10.86 11.21
N LEU A 198 13.75 -10.94 10.42
CA LEU A 198 12.56 -10.09 10.52
C LEU A 198 11.26 -10.92 10.59
N SER A 199 11.36 -12.25 10.58
CA SER A 199 10.24 -13.19 10.55
C SER A 199 9.57 -13.43 11.91
N VAL A 200 9.43 -12.39 12.74
CA VAL A 200 8.80 -12.46 14.07
C VAL A 200 7.27 -12.36 14.05
N TYR A 201 6.70 -12.06 12.88
CA TYR A 201 5.26 -11.91 12.68
C TYR A 201 4.60 -13.24 12.34
N ASN A 202 3.42 -13.47 12.90
CA ASN A 202 2.51 -14.54 12.49
C ASN A 202 1.66 -14.10 11.28
N PRO A 203 0.71 -14.92 10.77
CA PRO A 203 0.01 -14.62 9.51
C PRO A 203 -0.74 -13.28 9.47
N ILE A 204 -1.26 -12.80 10.60
CA ILE A 204 -1.99 -11.53 10.66
C ILE A 204 -1.73 -10.87 12.01
N HIS A 205 -1.11 -9.69 11.98
CA HIS A 205 -0.97 -8.82 13.14
C HIS A 205 -1.90 -7.61 13.04
N TYR A 206 -2.45 -7.17 14.16
CA TYR A 206 -3.10 -5.87 14.31
C TYR A 206 -2.16 -4.97 15.09
N GLN A 207 -1.84 -3.80 14.55
CA GLN A 207 -1.04 -2.81 15.26
C GLN A 207 -1.89 -1.56 15.46
N GLU A 208 -1.90 -1.08 16.71
CA GLU A 208 -2.41 0.25 17.00
C GLU A 208 -1.53 1.30 16.29
N LEU A 209 -2.05 2.51 16.12
CA LEU A 209 -1.41 3.52 15.29
C LEU A 209 0.03 3.87 15.72
N PRO A 210 0.40 3.95 17.01
CA PRO A 210 1.78 4.21 17.40
C PRO A 210 2.75 3.13 16.89
N GLU A 211 2.45 1.85 17.13
CA GLU A 211 3.27 0.71 16.67
C GLU A 211 3.34 0.66 15.14
N LEU A 212 2.19 0.79 14.48
CA LEU A 212 2.10 0.80 13.03
C LEU A 212 2.95 1.92 12.42
N PHE A 213 2.93 3.12 13.02
CA PHE A 213 3.73 4.23 12.53
C PHE A 213 5.21 4.08 12.81
N MET A 214 5.64 3.34 13.84
CA MET A 214 7.06 2.98 13.96
C MET A 214 7.53 2.16 12.75
N ASP A 215 6.69 1.24 12.28
CA ASP A 215 6.95 0.45 11.09
C ASP A 215 6.88 1.26 9.81
N TYR A 216 5.92 2.17 9.66
CA TYR A 216 5.84 3.05 8.50
C TYR A 216 6.96 4.07 8.42
N ILE A 217 7.49 4.54 9.55
CA ILE A 217 8.67 5.41 9.57
C ILE A 217 9.91 4.64 9.12
N SER A 218 10.00 3.36 9.52
CA SER A 218 11.22 2.57 9.37
C SER A 218 11.27 1.75 8.07
N SER A 219 10.12 1.25 7.59
CA SER A 219 9.94 0.37 6.44
C SER A 219 11.09 -0.62 6.27
N LEU A 220 11.25 -1.48 7.27
CA LEU A 220 12.39 -2.38 7.39
C LEU A 220 12.31 -3.54 6.38
N THR A 221 13.47 -3.92 5.85
CA THR A 221 13.60 -5.02 4.89
C THR A 221 14.86 -5.84 5.17
N GLY A 222 14.77 -7.15 4.94
CA GLY A 222 15.90 -8.08 5.06
C GLY A 222 16.90 -8.01 3.91
N LYS A 223 16.52 -7.38 2.78
CA LYS A 223 17.42 -7.19 1.63
C LYS A 223 18.33 -5.99 1.86
N SER A 224 19.61 -6.12 1.48
CA SER A 224 20.63 -5.07 1.63
C SER A 224 20.84 -4.62 3.09
N PRO A 225 21.25 -5.53 3.99
CA PRO A 225 21.47 -5.20 5.40
C PRO A 225 22.49 -4.08 5.56
N SER A 226 22.19 -3.13 6.44
CA SER A 226 23.12 -2.06 6.80
C SER A 226 24.19 -2.58 7.76
N THR A 227 25.28 -1.84 7.96
CA THR A 227 26.35 -2.22 8.92
C THR A 227 25.85 -2.41 10.36
N THR A 228 24.66 -1.90 10.70
CA THR A 228 24.11 -1.84 12.07
C THR A 228 22.76 -2.53 12.25
N GLY A 229 22.21 -3.20 11.23
CA GLY A 229 20.87 -3.80 11.30
C GLY A 229 20.20 -4.03 9.95
N ALA A 230 18.88 -4.31 9.97
CA ALA A 230 18.04 -4.40 8.77
C ALA A 230 18.24 -3.23 7.79
N GLY A 231 17.96 -3.49 6.51
CA GLY A 231 17.79 -2.44 5.51
C GLY A 231 16.50 -1.64 5.78
N SER A 232 16.40 -0.45 5.21
CA SER A 232 15.21 0.41 5.30
C SER A 232 14.92 0.98 3.92
N GLU A 233 13.65 0.95 3.52
CA GLU A 233 13.14 1.61 2.31
C GLU A 233 12.71 3.07 2.60
N GLY A 234 12.97 3.53 3.84
CA GLY A 234 12.56 4.82 4.38
C GLY A 234 11.05 4.98 4.50
N ALA A 235 10.60 6.13 5.02
CA ALA A 235 9.20 6.32 5.38
C ALA A 235 8.24 5.94 4.25
N LEU A 236 7.26 5.09 4.57
CA LEU A 236 6.22 4.61 3.67
C LEU A 236 6.77 3.97 2.39
N THR A 237 7.97 3.36 2.45
CA THR A 237 8.70 2.81 1.29
C THR A 237 8.98 3.84 0.18
N LYS A 238 9.01 5.14 0.51
CA LYS A 238 9.08 6.25 -0.47
C LYS A 238 10.42 6.98 -0.50
N ALA A 239 11.45 6.57 0.24
CA ALA A 239 12.72 7.31 0.24
C ALA A 239 13.34 7.52 -1.16
N PRO A 240 13.30 6.54 -2.10
CA PRO A 240 13.82 6.77 -3.45
C PRO A 240 12.96 7.70 -4.32
N PHE A 241 11.74 8.03 -3.88
CA PHE A 241 10.71 8.71 -4.68
C PHE A 241 10.23 10.03 -4.06
N ASN A 242 10.77 10.40 -2.90
CA ASN A 242 10.39 11.63 -2.19
C ASN A 242 11.52 12.65 -2.22
N MET A 243 11.30 13.74 -2.97
CA MET A 243 12.24 14.86 -3.08
C MET A 243 12.02 15.92 -1.98
N LEU A 244 11.10 15.69 -1.04
CA LEU A 244 10.78 16.56 0.09
C LEU A 244 11.12 15.86 1.42
N LEU A 245 10.92 16.58 2.53
CA LEU A 245 11.07 15.99 3.86
C LEU A 245 9.99 14.90 4.08
N PRO A 246 10.38 13.66 4.42
CA PRO A 246 9.43 12.56 4.61
C PRO A 246 8.41 12.80 5.73
N ILE A 247 8.71 13.71 6.66
CA ILE A 247 7.81 14.07 7.76
C ILE A 247 6.46 14.60 7.28
N TYR A 248 6.41 15.27 6.12
CA TYR A 248 5.15 15.77 5.56
C TYR A 248 4.22 14.62 5.15
N ASP A 249 4.78 13.57 4.55
CA ASP A 249 4.04 12.37 4.18
C ASP A 249 3.58 11.61 5.42
N LEU A 250 4.42 11.48 6.44
CA LEU A 250 4.07 10.83 7.71
C LEU A 250 2.94 11.55 8.44
N ASN A 251 2.99 12.88 8.51
CA ASN A 251 1.93 13.69 9.10
C ASN A 251 0.59 13.47 8.38
N ASN A 252 0.60 13.50 7.05
CA ASN A 252 -0.59 13.30 6.22
C ASN A 252 -1.10 11.86 6.33
N ALA A 253 -0.20 10.88 6.33
CA ALA A 253 -0.55 9.48 6.49
C ALA A 253 -1.24 9.25 7.83
N LEU A 254 -0.68 9.71 8.96
CA LEU A 254 -1.29 9.49 10.28
C LEU A 254 -2.69 10.08 10.36
N LEU A 255 -2.86 11.32 9.88
CA LEU A 255 -4.18 11.95 9.81
C LEU A 255 -5.17 11.12 8.99
N SER A 256 -4.74 10.49 7.89
CA SER A 256 -5.65 9.64 7.10
C SER A 256 -6.17 8.43 7.88
N TYR A 257 -5.34 7.81 8.71
CA TYR A 257 -5.77 6.69 9.58
C TYR A 257 -6.70 7.18 10.69
N VAL A 258 -6.32 8.25 11.39
CA VAL A 258 -7.09 8.75 12.54
C VAL A 258 -8.45 9.30 12.10
N LEU A 259 -8.48 10.17 11.09
CA LEU A 259 -9.74 10.79 10.63
C LEU A 259 -10.66 9.77 9.96
N GLY A 260 -10.07 8.77 9.30
CA GLY A 260 -10.78 7.69 8.64
C GLY A 260 -11.11 6.50 9.54
N ASP A 261 -10.81 6.54 10.83
CA ASP A 261 -11.05 5.44 11.78
C ASP A 261 -10.51 4.08 11.26
N TYR A 262 -9.36 4.12 10.58
CA TYR A 262 -8.80 2.93 9.92
C TYR A 262 -7.92 2.13 10.88
N ALA A 263 -8.28 0.87 11.08
CA ALA A 263 -7.39 -0.15 11.62
C ALA A 263 -6.51 -0.74 10.51
N ALA A 264 -5.26 -1.09 10.84
CA ALA A 264 -4.34 -1.75 9.92
C ALA A 264 -3.96 -3.14 10.41
N PHE A 265 -4.01 -4.11 9.50
CA PHE A 265 -3.62 -5.49 9.77
C PHE A 265 -2.43 -5.88 8.90
N THR A 266 -1.26 -6.09 9.51
CA THR A 266 -0.04 -6.39 8.77
C THR A 266 0.08 -7.89 8.52
N THR A 267 0.53 -8.25 7.32
CA THR A 267 0.58 -9.65 6.88
C THR A 267 1.97 -9.99 6.32
N PRO A 268 2.59 -11.10 6.72
CA PRO A 268 3.92 -11.46 6.27
C PRO A 268 3.89 -12.06 4.85
N ALA A 269 4.99 -11.84 4.14
CA ALA A 269 5.40 -12.54 2.93
C ALA A 269 6.84 -13.03 3.12
N GLY A 270 7.21 -14.08 2.39
CA GLY A 270 8.51 -14.73 2.48
C GLY A 270 8.55 -15.80 3.56
N HIS A 271 8.62 -15.43 4.85
CA HIS A 271 8.76 -16.37 5.98
C HIS A 271 7.93 -15.99 7.21
N ILE A 272 7.55 -17.01 7.98
CA ILE A 272 7.03 -16.93 9.34
C ILE A 272 7.95 -17.74 10.25
N GLY A 273 8.53 -17.12 11.28
CA GLY A 273 9.55 -17.73 12.12
C GLY A 273 10.84 -18.05 11.35
N SER A 274 11.71 -18.85 11.96
CA SER A 274 13.01 -19.17 11.38
C SER A 274 12.95 -20.22 10.27
N ASN A 275 11.89 -21.04 10.24
CA ASN A 275 11.88 -22.29 9.48
C ASN A 275 10.71 -22.40 8.47
N THR A 276 9.67 -21.57 8.57
CA THR A 276 8.50 -21.68 7.69
C THR A 276 8.57 -20.68 6.54
N LYS A 277 8.82 -21.18 5.33
CA LYS A 277 8.69 -20.43 4.08
C LYS A 277 7.23 -20.40 3.65
N ILE A 278 6.69 -19.20 3.40
CA ILE A 278 5.30 -18.97 2.97
C ILE A 278 5.19 -18.24 1.62
N ASP A 279 6.30 -17.75 1.06
CA ASP A 279 6.33 -16.94 -0.16
C ASP A 279 5.21 -15.87 -0.18
N HIS A 280 4.18 -16.03 -1.02
CA HIS A 280 3.03 -15.12 -1.10
C HIS A 280 1.69 -15.80 -0.74
N ASP A 281 1.72 -16.99 -0.15
CA ASP A 281 0.51 -17.78 0.14
C ASP A 281 -0.47 -17.00 1.03
N ILE A 282 0.06 -16.34 2.08
CA ILE A 282 -0.76 -15.47 2.95
C ILE A 282 -1.26 -14.25 2.20
N SER A 283 -0.40 -13.59 1.40
CA SER A 283 -0.77 -12.39 0.63
C SER A 283 -1.97 -12.65 -0.30
N ILE A 284 -2.05 -13.84 -0.90
CA ILE A 284 -3.16 -14.24 -1.77
C ILE A 284 -4.44 -14.52 -0.98
N LEU A 285 -4.32 -15.08 0.24
CA LEU A 285 -5.46 -15.41 1.11
C LEU A 285 -6.08 -14.18 1.78
N VAL A 286 -5.30 -13.14 2.06
CA VAL A 286 -5.76 -11.92 2.75
C VAL A 286 -7.05 -11.33 2.17
N PRO A 287 -7.15 -11.01 0.87
CA PRO A 287 -8.39 -10.48 0.30
C PRO A 287 -9.55 -11.48 0.39
N GLU A 288 -9.28 -12.78 0.32
CA GLU A 288 -10.31 -13.82 0.43
C GLU A 288 -10.89 -13.91 1.84
N ILE A 289 -10.03 -13.76 2.86
CA ILE A 289 -10.45 -13.68 4.26
C ILE A 289 -11.26 -12.40 4.46
N TRP A 290 -10.69 -11.24 4.13
CA TRP A 290 -11.29 -9.94 4.45
C TRP A 290 -12.60 -9.65 3.75
N SER A 291 -12.80 -10.15 2.51
CA SER A 291 -14.04 -9.94 1.75
C SER A 291 -15.21 -10.76 2.30
N ARG A 292 -14.94 -11.82 3.06
CA ARG A 292 -15.96 -12.73 3.64
C ARG A 292 -16.27 -12.44 5.10
N LEU A 293 -15.60 -11.45 5.70
CA LEU A 293 -15.90 -10.97 7.03
C LEU A 293 -16.81 -9.74 6.96
N LYS A 294 -17.81 -9.69 7.84
CA LYS A 294 -18.59 -8.47 8.07
C LYS A 294 -17.66 -7.37 8.62
N GLU A 295 -18.06 -6.11 8.47
CA GLU A 295 -17.34 -4.98 9.09
C GLU A 295 -17.12 -5.21 10.60
N SER A 296 -18.19 -5.53 11.33
CA SER A 296 -18.10 -5.83 12.77
C SER A 296 -17.26 -7.06 13.14
N GLU A 297 -16.97 -7.97 12.21
CA GLU A 297 -16.10 -9.14 12.43
C GLU A 297 -14.61 -8.79 12.23
N ARG A 298 -14.31 -7.64 11.62
CA ARG A 298 -12.95 -7.12 11.40
C ARG A 298 -12.56 -6.03 12.39
N ASN A 299 -13.46 -5.67 13.31
CA ASN A 299 -13.22 -4.66 14.32
C ASN A 299 -12.18 -5.17 15.35
N PRO A 300 -11.03 -4.50 15.51
CA PRO A 300 -9.96 -4.96 16.39
C PRO A 300 -10.39 -5.06 17.86
N VAL A 301 -11.25 -4.17 18.34
CA VAL A 301 -11.76 -4.22 19.72
C VAL A 301 -12.49 -5.53 19.99
N ARG A 302 -13.36 -5.94 19.05
CA ARG A 302 -14.07 -7.22 19.14
C ARG A 302 -13.11 -8.40 19.05
N LEU A 303 -12.21 -8.37 18.07
CA LEU A 303 -11.24 -9.43 17.83
C LEU A 303 -10.37 -9.71 19.07
N ILE A 304 -9.99 -8.65 19.80
CA ILE A 304 -9.26 -8.74 21.07
C ILE A 304 -10.17 -9.29 22.18
N GLN A 305 -11.36 -8.71 22.37
CA GLN A 305 -12.30 -9.12 23.43
C GLN A 305 -12.70 -10.59 23.34
N GLU A 306 -12.82 -11.12 22.13
CA GLU A 306 -13.25 -12.49 21.91
C GLU A 306 -12.10 -13.50 21.82
N GLY A 307 -10.86 -13.06 22.07
CA GLY A 307 -9.65 -13.89 22.09
C GLY A 307 -9.11 -14.27 20.73
N SER A 308 -9.66 -13.72 19.64
CA SER A 308 -9.16 -13.93 18.28
C SER A 308 -7.82 -13.23 18.03
N PHE A 309 -7.51 -12.19 18.80
CA PHE A 309 -6.21 -11.52 18.81
C PHE A 309 -5.67 -11.42 20.23
N GLU A 310 -4.37 -11.69 20.41
CA GLU A 310 -3.66 -11.55 21.68
C GLU A 310 -2.56 -10.48 21.58
N LYS A 311 -2.37 -9.68 22.65
CA LYS A 311 -1.31 -8.66 22.73
C LYS A 311 0.04 -9.36 22.91
N LEU A 312 1.06 -8.90 22.22
CA LEU A 312 2.45 -9.26 22.55
C LEU A 312 2.95 -8.33 23.66
N GLU A 313 3.60 -8.90 24.66
CA GLU A 313 4.10 -8.16 25.82
C GLU A 313 5.62 -8.15 25.83
N ASP A 314 6.21 -7.08 26.38
CA ASP A 314 7.63 -7.02 26.61
C ASP A 314 8.08 -8.09 27.62
N PHE A 315 9.28 -8.63 27.42
CA PHE A 315 9.84 -9.65 28.30
C PHE A 315 11.36 -9.57 28.37
N ASP A 316 11.95 -10.18 29.39
CA ASP A 316 13.41 -10.31 29.50
C ASP A 316 13.85 -11.69 29.02
N TYR A 317 14.89 -11.73 28.19
CA TYR A 317 15.53 -12.96 27.74
C TYR A 317 17.05 -12.85 27.92
N GLN A 318 17.62 -13.73 28.73
CA GLN A 318 19.06 -13.76 29.02
C GLN A 318 19.62 -12.40 29.50
N GLY A 319 18.83 -11.65 30.30
CA GLY A 319 19.22 -10.34 30.82
C GLY A 319 19.09 -9.18 29.84
N VAL A 320 18.52 -9.42 28.66
CA VAL A 320 18.19 -8.39 27.67
C VAL A 320 16.69 -8.15 27.66
N HIS A 321 16.28 -6.89 27.78
CA HIS A 321 14.89 -6.47 27.65
C HIS A 321 14.46 -6.49 26.17
N VAL A 322 13.39 -7.21 25.87
CA VAL A 322 12.87 -7.45 24.52
C VAL A 322 11.55 -6.70 24.36
N PRO A 323 11.52 -5.61 23.55
CA PRO A 323 10.33 -4.78 23.41
C PRO A 323 9.32 -5.36 22.40
N ALA A 324 8.80 -6.56 22.69
CA ALA A 324 7.89 -7.28 21.79
C ALA A 324 6.50 -6.65 21.68
N SER A 325 6.11 -5.78 22.62
CA SER A 325 4.90 -4.95 22.52
C SER A 325 4.82 -4.10 21.25
N ARG A 326 5.97 -3.77 20.65
CA ARG A 326 6.04 -3.06 19.36
C ARG A 326 5.42 -3.83 18.20
N LEU A 327 5.24 -5.14 18.34
CA LEU A 327 4.59 -6.00 17.34
C LEU A 327 3.05 -5.94 17.41
N GLY A 328 2.49 -5.23 18.40
CA GLY A 328 1.06 -5.07 18.61
C GLY A 328 0.38 -6.36 19.06
N TYR A 329 -0.67 -6.72 18.33
CA TYR A 329 -1.48 -7.90 18.55
C TYR A 329 -1.31 -8.88 17.39
N ARG A 330 -1.53 -10.16 17.64
CA ARG A 330 -1.48 -11.20 16.61
C ARG A 330 -2.71 -12.10 16.65
N MET A 331 -3.08 -12.65 15.49
CA MET A 331 -4.18 -13.61 15.44
C MET A 331 -3.88 -14.89 16.23
N THR A 332 -4.91 -15.52 16.77
CA THR A 332 -4.83 -16.79 17.51
C THR A 332 -5.53 -17.92 16.76
N ASP A 333 -5.48 -19.13 17.33
CA ASP A 333 -6.26 -20.28 16.87
C ASP A 333 -7.78 -20.04 16.94
N VAL A 334 -8.23 -19.17 17.85
CA VAL A 334 -9.64 -18.74 17.94
C VAL A 334 -10.07 -17.99 16.68
N PHE A 335 -9.20 -17.15 16.09
CA PHE A 335 -9.48 -16.52 14.79
C PHE A 335 -9.62 -17.58 13.69
N CYS A 336 -8.71 -18.56 13.65
CA CYS A 336 -8.77 -19.67 12.69
C CYS A 336 -10.14 -20.35 12.76
N TYR A 337 -10.51 -20.81 13.96
CA TYR A 337 -11.78 -21.52 14.20
C TYR A 337 -13.01 -20.70 13.79
N LYS A 338 -13.08 -19.42 14.17
CA LYS A 338 -14.26 -18.58 13.91
C LYS A 338 -14.40 -18.14 12.46
N TYR A 339 -13.29 -17.87 11.78
CA TYR A 339 -13.30 -17.08 10.55
C TYR A 339 -12.79 -17.83 9.33
N LEU A 340 -11.82 -18.74 9.48
CA LEU A 340 -11.26 -19.46 8.33
C LEU A 340 -12.18 -20.58 7.82
N GLY A 341 -13.19 -20.97 8.60
CA GLY A 341 -14.25 -21.90 8.17
C GLY A 341 -15.11 -21.35 7.02
N LYS A 342 -14.93 -20.08 6.62
CA LYS A 342 -15.52 -19.49 5.42
C LYS A 342 -14.75 -19.84 4.13
N ILE A 343 -13.57 -20.46 4.24
CA ILE A 343 -12.66 -20.78 3.13
C ILE A 343 -12.21 -22.25 3.17
N PHE A 344 -11.90 -22.76 4.36
CA PHE A 344 -11.33 -24.10 4.57
C PHE A 344 -12.33 -25.01 5.30
N ASP A 345 -12.34 -26.30 4.94
CA ASP A 345 -13.17 -27.31 5.63
C ASP A 345 -12.66 -27.58 7.05
N GLU A 346 -11.34 -27.58 7.22
CA GLU A 346 -10.66 -27.84 8.49
C GLU A 346 -9.88 -26.60 8.95
N PRO A 347 -10.56 -25.54 9.40
CA PRO A 347 -9.93 -24.25 9.66
C PRO A 347 -8.85 -24.27 10.75
N GLN A 348 -8.94 -25.21 11.70
CA GLN A 348 -7.98 -25.34 12.80
C GLN A 348 -6.64 -25.96 12.37
N THR A 349 -6.58 -26.61 11.21
CA THR A 349 -5.34 -27.24 10.71
C THR A 349 -4.58 -26.36 9.71
N VAL A 350 -5.17 -25.23 9.31
CA VAL A 350 -4.59 -24.29 8.33
C VAL A 350 -3.26 -23.72 8.81
N PHE A 351 -3.19 -23.32 10.08
CA PHE A 351 -1.96 -22.81 10.69
C PHE A 351 -1.59 -23.64 11.92
N SER A 352 -0.38 -24.19 11.90
CA SER A 352 0.19 -24.88 13.05
C SER A 352 0.46 -23.91 14.20
N GLU A 353 0.64 -24.46 15.40
CA GLU A 353 0.98 -23.64 16.57
C GLU A 353 2.29 -22.86 16.36
N GLU A 354 3.29 -23.44 15.69
CA GLU A 354 4.56 -22.79 15.37
C GLU A 354 4.43 -21.65 14.34
N ILE A 355 3.39 -21.66 13.50
CA ILE A 355 3.08 -20.55 12.59
C ILE A 355 2.37 -19.43 13.35
N LEU A 356 1.41 -19.77 14.22
CA LEU A 356 0.69 -18.81 15.05
C LEU A 356 1.60 -18.17 16.12
N LYS A 357 2.60 -18.92 16.59
CA LYS A 357 3.57 -18.55 17.63
C LYS A 357 5.01 -18.76 17.14
N PRO A 358 5.53 -17.87 16.26
CA PRO A 358 6.84 -18.03 15.63
C PRO A 358 8.01 -18.20 16.61
N GLU A 359 7.89 -17.68 17.84
CA GLU A 359 8.84 -17.86 18.93
C GLU A 359 9.07 -19.32 19.33
N LYS A 360 8.13 -20.22 19.01
CA LYS A 360 8.27 -21.67 19.25
C LYS A 360 9.24 -22.34 18.29
N GLN A 361 9.44 -21.79 17.10
CA GLN A 361 10.41 -22.32 16.14
C GLN A 361 11.84 -22.07 16.62
N SER A 362 12.11 -20.87 17.17
CA SER A 362 13.37 -20.51 17.80
C SER A 362 13.20 -19.20 18.60
N MET A 363 13.26 -19.30 19.93
CA MET A 363 13.19 -18.13 20.81
C MET A 363 14.37 -17.17 20.56
N GLU A 364 15.57 -17.69 20.30
CA GLU A 364 16.74 -16.88 19.99
C GLU A 364 16.55 -16.05 18.72
N ALA A 365 16.04 -16.67 17.64
CA ALA A 365 15.77 -15.96 16.39
C ALA A 365 14.65 -14.93 16.55
N PHE A 366 13.62 -15.25 17.35
CA PHE A 366 12.55 -14.32 17.66
C PHE A 366 13.06 -13.08 18.40
N VAL A 367 13.84 -13.28 19.47
CA VAL A 367 14.45 -12.19 20.25
C VAL A 367 15.38 -11.33 19.38
N ASP A 368 16.26 -11.95 18.59
CA ASP A 368 17.15 -11.19 17.70
C ASP A 368 16.36 -10.37 16.67
N GLY A 369 15.24 -10.90 16.19
CA GLY A 369 14.35 -10.22 15.25
C GLY A 369 13.63 -9.02 15.86
N VAL A 370 13.09 -9.15 17.07
CA VAL A 370 12.45 -8.03 17.79
C VAL A 370 13.47 -6.93 18.09
N LEU A 371 14.67 -7.30 18.54
CA LEU A 371 15.74 -6.34 18.80
C LEU A 371 16.24 -5.69 17.51
N ASN A 372 16.28 -6.43 16.39
CA ASN A 372 16.61 -5.88 15.08
C ASN A 372 15.59 -4.82 14.64
N ILE A 373 14.30 -5.08 14.82
CA ILE A 373 13.22 -4.10 14.57
C ILE A 373 13.43 -2.87 15.46
N ALA A 374 13.66 -3.06 16.76
CA ALA A 374 13.85 -1.95 17.69
C ALA A 374 15.07 -1.06 17.35
N ARG A 375 16.18 -1.68 16.93
CA ARG A 375 17.37 -0.96 16.42
C ARG A 375 17.07 -0.21 15.12
N GLY A 376 16.30 -0.84 14.21
CA GLY A 376 15.82 -0.23 12.97
C GLY A 376 14.98 1.02 13.23
N HIS A 377 14.04 0.95 14.17
CA HIS A 377 13.23 2.10 14.60
C HIS A 377 14.09 3.25 15.09
N LYS A 378 15.03 2.97 16.00
CA LYS A 378 15.94 3.99 16.53
C LYS A 378 16.75 4.65 15.42
N LYS A 379 17.32 3.86 14.51
CA LYS A 379 18.10 4.36 13.39
C LYS A 379 17.27 5.25 12.46
N ALA A 380 16.05 4.82 12.11
CA ALA A 380 15.17 5.60 11.25
C ALA A 380 14.78 6.93 11.91
N ALA A 381 14.42 6.91 13.20
CA ALA A 381 14.01 8.10 13.93
C ALA A 381 15.13 9.15 14.08
N LEU A 382 16.38 8.72 14.30
CA LEU A 382 17.52 9.64 14.45
C LEU A 382 17.75 10.53 13.22
N ASN A 383 17.38 10.09 12.01
CA ASN A 383 17.52 10.89 10.80
C ASN A 383 16.71 12.21 10.87
N TYR A 384 15.52 12.18 11.48
CA TYR A 384 14.63 13.35 11.59
C TYR A 384 15.16 14.41 12.57
N PHE A 385 15.98 13.99 13.54
CA PHE A 385 16.69 14.91 14.42
C PHE A 385 17.92 15.49 13.74
N GLN A 386 18.60 14.69 12.92
CA GLN A 386 19.82 15.10 12.22
C GLN A 386 19.55 16.18 11.17
N ASP A 387 18.45 16.08 10.42
CA ASP A 387 18.06 17.06 9.40
C ASP A 387 17.12 18.17 9.91
N GLY A 388 16.73 18.12 11.19
CA GLY A 388 15.83 19.08 11.83
C GLY A 388 14.36 18.96 11.43
N SER A 389 13.99 17.97 10.61
CA SER A 389 12.61 17.77 10.14
C SER A 389 11.63 17.40 11.27
N ILE A 390 12.13 16.97 12.42
CA ILE A 390 11.36 16.78 13.66
C ILE A 390 10.53 18.02 14.06
N GLU A 391 10.96 19.23 13.68
CA GLU A 391 10.23 20.46 14.00
C GLU A 391 8.96 20.64 13.16
N GLU A 392 8.85 19.96 12.02
CA GLU A 392 7.65 19.95 11.18
C GLU A 392 6.70 18.78 11.53
N ALA A 393 7.06 17.93 12.49
CA ALA A 393 6.27 16.79 12.92
C ALA A 393 5.00 17.24 13.66
N ILE A 394 3.84 16.65 13.32
CA ILE A 394 2.64 16.82 14.16
C ILE A 394 2.87 16.16 15.54
N PRO A 395 2.20 16.62 16.61
CA PRO A 395 2.51 16.17 17.97
C PRO A 395 2.60 14.64 18.18
N PRO A 396 1.69 13.82 17.62
CA PRO A 396 1.78 12.36 17.79
C PRO A 396 3.03 11.76 17.14
N ILE A 397 3.38 12.22 15.92
CA ILE A 397 4.60 11.78 15.22
C ILE A 397 5.85 12.27 15.94
N LYS A 398 5.84 13.51 16.47
CA LYS A 398 6.94 14.05 17.26
C LYS A 398 7.21 13.18 18.48
N ALA A 399 6.17 12.89 19.29
CA ALA A 399 6.28 12.01 20.45
C ALA A 399 6.82 10.63 20.07
N LEU A 400 6.32 10.04 18.98
CA LEU A 400 6.76 8.73 18.52
C LEU A 400 8.24 8.71 18.10
N LEU A 401 8.71 9.73 17.39
CA LEU A 401 10.12 9.85 16.97
C LEU A 401 11.06 9.99 18.18
N PHE A 402 10.66 10.73 19.22
CA PHE A 402 11.40 10.81 20.48
C PHE A 402 11.49 9.44 21.17
N ILE A 403 10.36 8.72 21.30
CA ILE A 403 10.32 7.38 21.91
C ILE A 403 11.19 6.39 21.12
N MET A 404 11.13 6.42 19.78
CA MET A 404 11.94 5.56 18.93
C MET A 404 13.44 5.85 19.07
N ALA A 405 13.83 7.12 19.09
CA ALA A 405 15.23 7.54 19.13
C ALA A 405 15.88 7.44 20.52
N TYR A 406 15.16 7.88 21.55
CA TYR A 406 15.69 8.13 22.89
C TYR A 406 15.03 7.30 24.00
N GLY A 407 13.91 6.64 23.72
CA GLY A 407 13.22 5.73 24.64
C GLY A 407 11.98 6.32 25.31
N ASP A 408 11.90 7.64 25.41
CA ASP A 408 10.77 8.36 25.99
C ASP A 408 10.50 9.70 25.29
N TYR A 409 9.32 10.25 25.53
CA TYR A 409 8.94 11.62 25.20
C TYR A 409 8.46 12.31 26.47
N GLN A 410 9.26 13.25 26.99
CA GLN A 410 8.95 13.99 28.22
C GLN A 410 8.72 13.07 29.44
N GLY A 411 9.47 11.97 29.55
CA GLY A 411 9.29 10.97 30.59
C GLY A 411 8.17 9.96 30.33
N HIS A 412 7.45 10.08 29.21
CA HIS A 412 6.40 9.14 28.81
C HIS A 412 6.91 8.10 27.82
N THR A 413 6.48 6.86 28.01
CA THR A 413 6.75 5.74 27.11
C THR A 413 5.59 5.52 26.13
N LEU A 414 5.75 4.55 25.23
CA LEU A 414 4.72 4.17 24.25
C LEU A 414 3.39 3.76 24.92
N GLU A 415 3.45 3.12 26.08
CA GLU A 415 2.27 2.67 26.84
C GLU A 415 1.62 3.79 27.67
N SER A 416 2.22 4.98 27.75
CA SER A 416 1.66 6.06 28.56
C SER A 416 0.38 6.62 27.94
N ASP A 417 -0.68 6.78 28.74
CA ASP A 417 -1.95 7.37 28.30
C ASP A 417 -1.74 8.73 27.61
N ALA A 418 -0.83 9.56 28.14
CA ALA A 418 -0.47 10.85 27.56
C ALA A 418 0.05 10.76 26.11
N VAL A 419 0.69 9.64 25.73
CA VAL A 419 1.14 9.40 24.36
C VAL A 419 0.03 8.79 23.53
N ARG A 420 -0.68 7.79 24.06
CA ARG A 420 -1.81 7.13 23.38
C ARG A 420 -2.93 8.11 23.03
N ASP A 421 -3.21 9.07 23.91
CA ASP A 421 -4.23 10.11 23.73
C ASP A 421 -3.95 11.03 22.53
N LEU A 422 -2.68 11.23 22.16
CA LEU A 422 -2.30 12.03 20.99
C LEU A 422 -2.83 11.43 19.68
N PHE A 423 -3.03 10.11 19.63
CA PHE A 423 -3.50 9.39 18.45
C PHE A 423 -5.02 9.30 18.37
N LYS A 424 -5.76 9.79 19.38
CA LYS A 424 -7.22 9.78 19.38
C LYS A 424 -7.77 10.88 18.47
N LYS A 425 -8.81 10.52 17.71
CA LYS A 425 -9.46 11.43 16.75
C LYS A 425 -10.02 12.68 17.40
N GLU A 426 -10.66 12.54 18.56
CA GLU A 426 -11.24 13.64 19.31
C GLU A 426 -10.15 14.63 19.75
N THR A 427 -9.00 14.12 20.20
CA THR A 427 -7.82 14.93 20.56
C THR A 427 -7.29 15.69 19.35
N ILE A 428 -7.20 15.04 18.18
CA ILE A 428 -6.71 15.69 16.96
C ILE A 428 -7.68 16.76 16.46
N ILE A 429 -8.97 16.44 16.32
CA ILE A 429 -9.97 17.37 15.76
C ILE A 429 -10.13 18.62 16.63
N SER A 430 -10.02 18.47 17.96
CA SER A 430 -10.10 19.60 18.91
C SER A 430 -8.81 20.42 19.04
N SER A 431 -7.73 20.02 18.37
CA SER A 431 -6.42 20.65 18.54
C SER A 431 -6.22 21.91 17.68
N ASP A 432 -5.49 22.88 18.23
CA ASP A 432 -5.11 24.10 17.50
C ASP A 432 -4.27 23.80 16.26
N TRP A 433 -3.36 22.81 16.34
CA TRP A 433 -2.47 22.49 15.23
C TRP A 433 -3.24 21.92 14.03
N TYR A 434 -4.30 21.13 14.26
CA TYR A 434 -5.15 20.64 13.19
C TYR A 434 -5.97 21.78 12.58
N ALA A 435 -6.55 22.66 13.42
CA ALA A 435 -7.26 23.85 12.94
C ALA A 435 -6.36 24.76 12.08
N VAL A 436 -5.09 24.92 12.45
CA VAL A 436 -4.10 25.65 11.63
C VAL A 436 -3.89 24.98 10.27
N ARG A 437 -3.86 23.64 10.20
CA ARG A 437 -3.73 22.93 8.92
C ARG A 437 -4.92 23.16 7.99
N LEU A 438 -6.14 23.23 8.53
CA LEU A 438 -7.35 23.53 7.75
C LEU A 438 -7.32 24.97 7.21
N LYS A 439 -6.97 25.94 8.06
CA LYS A 439 -6.79 27.34 7.66
C LYS A 439 -5.70 27.51 6.60
N ASN A 440 -4.61 26.75 6.71
CA ASN A 440 -3.57 26.75 5.68
C ASN A 440 -4.10 26.22 4.35
N LYS A 441 -4.92 25.16 4.35
CA LYS A 441 -5.51 24.61 3.12
C LYS A 441 -6.42 25.64 2.45
N GLN A 442 -7.33 26.24 3.22
CA GLN A 442 -8.18 27.32 2.72
C GLN A 442 -7.36 28.44 2.07
N ARG A 443 -6.31 28.93 2.74
CA ARG A 443 -5.44 29.97 2.18
C ARG A 443 -4.73 29.56 0.89
N ILE A 444 -4.29 28.30 0.78
CA ILE A 444 -3.69 27.78 -0.46
C ILE A 444 -4.73 27.80 -1.60
N ASP A 445 -5.95 27.38 -1.33
CA ASP A 445 -7.00 27.34 -2.35
C ASP A 445 -7.38 28.74 -2.82
N ILE A 446 -7.51 29.69 -1.89
CA ILE A 446 -7.72 31.12 -2.18
C ILE A 446 -6.58 31.65 -3.07
N ASN A 447 -5.32 31.42 -2.68
CA ASN A 447 -4.17 31.90 -3.45
C ASN A 447 -4.12 31.28 -4.86
N LEU A 448 -4.42 29.98 -4.98
CA LEU A 448 -4.41 29.27 -6.25
C LEU A 448 -5.53 29.75 -7.17
N ILE A 449 -6.76 29.92 -6.67
CA ILE A 449 -7.87 30.40 -7.49
C ILE A 449 -7.69 31.86 -7.88
N GLN A 450 -7.17 32.71 -7.00
CA GLN A 450 -6.82 34.10 -7.33
C GLN A 450 -5.79 34.15 -8.47
N LYS A 451 -4.72 33.35 -8.39
CA LYS A 451 -3.73 33.25 -9.48
C LYS A 451 -4.35 32.79 -10.80
N LYS A 452 -5.32 31.87 -10.75
CA LYS A 452 -6.06 31.43 -11.96
C LYS A 452 -6.94 32.55 -12.52
N ILE A 453 -7.62 33.32 -11.66
CA ILE A 453 -8.42 34.49 -12.04
C ILE A 453 -7.52 35.53 -12.73
N ASP A 454 -6.40 35.90 -12.11
CA ASP A 454 -5.47 36.90 -12.65
C ASP A 454 -4.95 36.49 -14.04
N ASN A 455 -4.60 35.21 -14.21
CA ASN A 455 -4.18 34.65 -15.49
C ASN A 455 -5.30 34.68 -16.54
N LEU A 456 -6.54 34.33 -16.16
CA LEU A 456 -7.69 34.39 -17.06
C LEU A 456 -8.02 35.82 -17.48
N GLU A 457 -7.99 36.77 -16.54
CA GLU A 457 -8.22 38.18 -16.84
C GLU A 457 -7.15 38.74 -17.79
N ALA A 458 -5.88 38.40 -17.57
CA ALA A 458 -4.79 38.77 -18.47
C ALA A 458 -4.97 38.15 -19.87
N PHE A 459 -5.38 36.88 -19.93
CA PHE A 459 -5.65 36.18 -21.19
C PHE A 459 -6.82 36.80 -21.96
N ILE A 460 -7.91 37.16 -21.26
CA ILE A 460 -9.12 37.74 -21.85
C ILE A 460 -8.86 39.16 -22.37
N LYS A 461 -8.06 39.96 -21.66
CA LYS A 461 -7.70 41.34 -22.07
C LYS A 461 -6.90 41.41 -23.37
N ASN A 462 -6.29 40.32 -23.82
CA ASN A 462 -5.48 40.31 -25.05
C ASN A 462 -6.38 40.22 -26.30
N PRO A 463 -6.42 41.26 -27.17
CA PRO A 463 -7.26 41.27 -28.37
C PRO A 463 -6.98 40.15 -29.37
N VAL A 464 -5.78 39.54 -29.33
CA VAL A 464 -5.41 38.40 -30.19
C VAL A 464 -6.21 37.15 -29.85
N ASN A 465 -6.72 37.03 -28.62
CA ASN A 465 -7.37 35.82 -28.12
C ASN A 465 -8.89 35.79 -28.33
N VAL A 466 -9.50 36.81 -28.97
CA VAL A 466 -10.96 36.99 -29.06
C VAL A 466 -11.70 35.75 -29.59
N SER A 467 -11.15 35.06 -30.60
CA SER A 467 -11.75 33.83 -31.14
C SER A 467 -11.79 32.70 -30.12
N VAL A 468 -10.65 32.46 -29.43
CA VAL A 468 -10.50 31.41 -28.41
C VAL A 468 -11.35 31.71 -27.17
N ILE A 469 -11.39 32.98 -26.73
CA ILE A 469 -12.21 33.43 -25.60
C ILE A 469 -13.69 33.07 -25.85
N LYS A 470 -14.18 33.35 -27.07
CA LYS A 470 -15.56 33.07 -27.46
C LYS A 470 -15.83 31.57 -27.59
N GLU A 471 -14.92 30.83 -28.24
CA GLU A 471 -15.06 29.38 -28.47
C GLU A 471 -15.13 28.59 -27.16
N PHE A 472 -14.28 28.94 -26.17
CA PHE A 472 -14.20 28.22 -24.91
C PHE A 472 -14.94 28.89 -23.74
N HIS A 473 -15.72 29.95 -24.02
CA HIS A 473 -16.53 30.70 -23.06
C HIS A 473 -15.74 31.17 -21.82
N TYR A 474 -14.58 31.80 -22.04
CA TYR A 474 -13.68 32.17 -20.94
C TYR A 474 -14.26 33.24 -20.00
N ASP A 475 -15.15 34.11 -20.47
CA ASP A 475 -15.87 35.06 -19.61
C ASP A 475 -16.71 34.32 -18.55
N SER A 476 -17.47 33.30 -18.96
CA SER A 476 -18.26 32.48 -18.02
C SER A 476 -17.37 31.70 -17.05
N ARG A 477 -16.20 31.21 -17.51
CA ARG A 477 -15.24 30.52 -16.64
C ARG A 477 -14.61 31.47 -15.62
N LEU A 478 -14.36 32.72 -16.01
CA LEU A 478 -13.86 33.76 -15.10
C LEU A 478 -14.89 34.06 -14.01
N GLU A 479 -16.17 34.20 -14.35
CA GLU A 479 -17.23 34.41 -13.36
C GLU A 479 -17.37 33.22 -12.40
N ALA A 480 -17.32 31.98 -12.92
CA ALA A 480 -17.32 30.78 -12.08
C ALA A 480 -16.10 30.72 -11.14
N ALA A 481 -14.92 31.12 -11.62
CA ALA A 481 -13.72 31.19 -10.79
C ALA A 481 -13.85 32.25 -9.68
N LYS A 482 -14.44 33.42 -9.97
CA LYS A 482 -14.72 34.48 -8.99
C LYS A 482 -15.72 34.05 -7.93
N GLU A 483 -16.76 33.29 -8.30
CA GLU A 483 -17.69 32.70 -7.34
C GLU A 483 -17.00 31.65 -6.47
N THR A 484 -16.15 30.81 -7.07
CA THR A 484 -15.35 29.82 -6.32
C THR A 484 -14.42 30.49 -5.31
N LEU A 485 -13.81 31.62 -5.68
CA LEU A 485 -12.99 32.42 -4.75
C LEU A 485 -13.83 32.91 -3.56
N ARG A 486 -14.99 33.52 -3.80
CA ARG A 486 -15.91 33.96 -2.72
C ARG A 486 -16.27 32.80 -1.79
N TYR A 487 -16.52 31.63 -2.36
CA TYR A 487 -16.81 30.43 -1.59
C TYR A 487 -15.61 30.01 -0.72
N TYR A 488 -14.41 29.93 -1.29
CA TYR A 488 -13.20 29.57 -0.54
C TYR A 488 -12.84 30.56 0.56
N GLU A 489 -13.18 31.84 0.41
CA GLU A 489 -13.02 32.88 1.44
C GLU A 489 -14.03 32.77 2.59
N SER A 490 -15.09 31.96 2.44
CA SER A 490 -16.15 31.83 3.44
C SER A 490 -15.80 30.89 4.60
N ASP A 491 -16.43 31.11 5.76
CA ASP A 491 -16.32 30.21 6.92
C ASP A 491 -16.93 28.82 6.63
N ALA A 492 -17.95 28.75 5.75
CA ALA A 492 -18.59 27.50 5.36
C ALA A 492 -17.59 26.54 4.68
N TYR A 493 -16.73 27.06 3.81
CA TYR A 493 -15.68 26.24 3.20
C TYR A 493 -14.68 25.73 4.24
N LEU A 494 -14.29 26.56 5.21
CA LEU A 494 -13.40 26.13 6.28
C LEU A 494 -14.03 25.03 7.15
N GLU A 495 -15.34 25.11 7.41
CA GLU A 495 -16.09 24.06 8.12
C GLU A 495 -16.13 22.76 7.30
N GLU A 496 -16.33 22.82 5.99
CA GLU A 496 -16.30 21.65 5.09
C GLU A 496 -14.92 20.97 5.03
N LEU A 497 -13.83 21.68 5.31
CA LEU A 497 -12.50 21.08 5.36
C LEU A 497 -12.29 20.20 6.61
N ASN A 498 -13.17 20.27 7.62
CA ASN A 498 -13.05 19.45 8.82
C ASN A 498 -13.26 17.96 8.51
N GLY A 499 -12.30 17.12 8.88
CA GLY A 499 -12.21 15.71 8.46
C GLY A 499 -11.30 15.47 7.25
N THR A 500 -10.79 16.52 6.60
CA THR A 500 -9.73 16.41 5.59
C THR A 500 -8.33 16.42 6.23
N LEU A 501 -7.28 16.17 5.45
CA LEU A 501 -5.89 16.20 5.92
C LEU A 501 -5.36 17.62 6.22
N GLY A 502 -6.06 18.67 5.76
CA GLY A 502 -5.53 20.03 5.72
C GLY A 502 -4.19 20.10 4.98
N THR A 503 -3.33 21.05 5.35
CA THR A 503 -1.97 21.13 4.80
C THR A 503 -0.98 21.77 5.78
N ALA A 504 0.30 21.46 5.60
CA ALA A 504 1.38 22.10 6.36
C ALA A 504 1.65 23.53 5.84
N ALA A 505 2.24 24.37 6.70
CA ALA A 505 2.53 25.76 6.35
C ALA A 505 3.56 25.91 5.23
N ILE A 506 4.41 24.90 5.01
CA ILE A 506 5.42 24.91 3.93
C ILE A 506 4.80 25.11 2.54
N ALA A 507 3.59 24.61 2.31
CA ALA A 507 2.92 24.70 1.02
C ALA A 507 2.36 26.11 0.70
N LEU A 508 2.50 27.06 1.64
CA LEU A 508 2.17 28.47 1.45
C LEU A 508 3.39 29.32 1.05
N ARG A 509 4.61 28.76 1.16
CA ARG A 509 5.84 29.38 0.66
C ARG A 509 5.98 29.05 -0.82
#